data_AF-A0A973XMB3-F1
#
_entry.id   AF-A0A973XMB3-F1
#
_cell.length_a   1.000
_cell.length_b   1.000
_cell.length_c   1.000
_cell.angle_alpha   90.00
_cell.angle_beta   90.00
_cell.angle_gamma   90.00
#
_symmetry.space_group_name_H-M   'P 1'
#
loop_
_entity.id
_entity.type
_entity.pdbx_description
1 polymer ?
#
loop_
_entity_poly.entity_id
_entity_poly.type
_entity_poly.pdbx_seq_one_letter_code
_entity_poly.pdbx_strand_id
1 'polypeptide(L)'
;MSFPHHDPYWSETAAFVGAHARPGERILAPDIFWWQFDRIYRYADTRLHPDARYDWAVVHKGELAQIAPAVLARITHESIPLFANAVFVVFGPAGRTAALDRESVHLRALAERLAALDAAPPAADPLPSESGQIVKFETLDDVQFRDAMNAFWRAGGYRYDTRRDKAYYEEIDELIATRVGDGAGDTVLDVACGSGRLAGILTAAERVVGVDVSDAAVEIARERHRDQPRFTFAAMDAHRLDFPDGAFDTVLFVDAIEHVRDAAHVLAEIGRVTRPGGRLFLTVANTGSLNQVMARKLGYPEFKTNYQHIAEFSLPQTTALLSAAGFEPEHADGILLFPYWGLPGIDEHVRTITDEDPEVVEILRVLGRRAGPEYAYAFAMLARKVDSPR
;
A
#
# COMPACT_ATOMS: atom_id res chain seq x y z
N MET A 1 8.68 -8.28 2.60
CA MET A 1 10.04 -8.75 2.29
C MET A 1 10.64 -7.77 1.30
N SER A 2 11.96 -7.59 1.35
CA SER A 2 12.75 -6.92 0.30
C SER A 2 12.35 -7.48 -1.06
N PHE A 3 12.13 -6.62 -2.04
CA PHE A 3 11.61 -7.01 -3.35
C PHE A 3 12.52 -8.07 -4.01
N PRO A 4 12.01 -9.25 -4.37
CA PRO A 4 12.86 -10.39 -4.69
C PRO A 4 13.22 -10.46 -6.18
N HIS A 5 13.19 -9.33 -6.90
CA HIS A 5 13.59 -9.29 -8.31
C HIS A 5 14.99 -9.91 -8.54
N HIS A 6 15.85 -9.85 -7.53
CA HIS A 6 17.24 -10.30 -7.59
C HIS A 6 17.47 -11.63 -6.89
N ASP A 7 16.46 -12.17 -6.19
CA ASP A 7 16.54 -13.56 -5.75
C ASP A 7 16.24 -14.45 -6.98
N PRO A 8 17.19 -15.29 -7.43
CA PRO A 8 17.02 -16.11 -8.61
C PRO A 8 15.82 -17.05 -8.47
N TYR A 9 15.53 -17.54 -7.27
CA TYR A 9 14.42 -18.47 -7.07
C TYR A 9 13.07 -17.79 -7.26
N TRP A 10 12.91 -16.54 -6.82
CA TRP A 10 11.67 -15.79 -7.01
C TRP A 10 11.50 -15.33 -8.46
N SER A 11 12.56 -14.77 -9.05
CA SER A 11 12.52 -14.26 -10.43
C SER A 11 12.31 -15.37 -11.46
N GLU A 12 12.97 -16.52 -11.32
CA GLU A 12 12.73 -17.70 -12.18
C GLU A 12 11.30 -18.22 -12.05
N THR A 13 10.77 -18.28 -10.83
CA THR A 13 9.40 -18.70 -10.58
C THR A 13 8.40 -17.74 -11.21
N ALA A 14 8.62 -16.44 -11.05
CA ALA A 14 7.81 -15.37 -11.64
C ALA A 14 7.82 -15.45 -13.17
N ALA A 15 9.01 -15.60 -13.77
CA ALA A 15 9.19 -15.74 -15.21
C ALA A 15 8.52 -17.01 -15.74
N PHE A 16 8.66 -18.14 -15.04
CA PHE A 16 8.02 -19.40 -15.41
C PHE A 16 6.50 -19.25 -15.43
N VAL A 17 5.88 -18.80 -14.33
CA VAL A 17 4.43 -18.64 -14.27
C VAL A 17 3.95 -17.61 -15.29
N GLY A 18 4.63 -16.47 -15.42
CA GLY A 18 4.28 -15.42 -16.38
C GLY A 18 4.35 -15.86 -17.85
N ALA A 19 5.25 -16.79 -18.20
CA ALA A 19 5.37 -17.32 -19.55
C ALA A 19 4.25 -18.33 -19.92
N HIS A 20 3.56 -18.91 -18.93
CA HIS A 20 2.61 -20.02 -19.15
C HIS A 20 1.16 -19.69 -18.73
N ALA A 21 0.97 -18.81 -17.75
CA ALA A 21 -0.34 -18.38 -17.29
C ALA A 21 -1.02 -17.46 -18.30
N ARG A 22 -2.35 -17.56 -18.41
CA ARG A 22 -3.16 -16.68 -19.26
C ARG A 22 -3.82 -15.57 -18.44
N PRO A 23 -4.14 -14.41 -19.06
CA PRO A 23 -4.95 -13.38 -18.40
C PRO A 23 -6.25 -13.96 -17.83
N GLY A 24 -6.55 -13.62 -16.58
CA GLY A 24 -7.74 -14.08 -15.86
C GLY A 24 -7.61 -15.42 -15.13
N GLU A 25 -6.52 -16.18 -15.34
CA GLU A 25 -6.25 -17.39 -14.56
C GLU A 25 -5.94 -17.05 -13.09
N ARG A 26 -6.44 -17.87 -12.17
CA ARG A 26 -6.32 -17.67 -10.72
C ARG A 26 -4.98 -18.22 -10.24
N ILE A 27 -4.11 -17.33 -9.76
CA ILE A 27 -2.77 -17.67 -9.28
C ILE A 27 -2.74 -17.56 -7.74
N LEU A 28 -2.58 -18.68 -7.04
CA LEU A 28 -2.24 -18.69 -5.60
C LEU A 28 -0.73 -18.51 -5.44
N ALA A 29 -0.29 -17.51 -4.69
CA ALA A 29 1.13 -17.18 -4.51
C ALA A 29 1.38 -16.40 -3.20
N PRO A 30 2.64 -16.34 -2.71
CA PRO A 30 3.01 -15.40 -1.66
C PRO A 30 2.71 -13.96 -2.09
N ASP A 31 2.34 -13.11 -1.13
CA ASP A 31 1.92 -11.73 -1.36
C ASP A 31 2.81 -10.99 -2.36
N ILE A 32 4.12 -11.14 -2.18
CA ILE A 32 5.13 -10.38 -2.91
C ILE A 32 5.03 -10.57 -4.41
N PHE A 33 4.51 -11.68 -4.92
CA PHE A 33 4.31 -11.85 -6.37
C PHE A 33 3.36 -10.81 -7.00
N TRP A 34 2.70 -9.97 -6.21
CA TRP A 34 2.00 -8.79 -6.67
C TRP A 34 2.86 -7.88 -7.56
N TRP A 35 4.19 -7.86 -7.41
CA TRP A 35 5.05 -7.06 -8.28
C TRP A 35 5.00 -7.54 -9.75
N GLN A 36 4.89 -8.85 -9.95
CA GLN A 36 4.88 -9.45 -11.29
C GLN A 36 3.45 -9.57 -11.84
N PHE A 37 2.51 -9.99 -11.00
CA PHE A 37 1.15 -10.32 -11.43
C PHE A 37 0.16 -9.27 -10.95
N ASP A 38 -0.73 -8.86 -11.85
CA ASP A 38 -1.76 -7.87 -11.55
C ASP A 38 -2.77 -8.36 -10.51
N ARG A 39 -2.92 -9.68 -10.41
CA ARG A 39 -3.80 -10.33 -9.44
C ARG A 39 -3.18 -11.62 -8.95
N ILE A 40 -3.15 -11.79 -7.63
CA ILE A 40 -2.83 -13.05 -6.97
C ILE A 40 -3.81 -13.31 -5.83
N TYR A 41 -3.94 -14.58 -5.48
CA TYR A 41 -4.54 -15.04 -4.24
C TYR A 41 -3.43 -15.30 -3.24
N ARG A 42 -3.54 -14.75 -2.04
CA ARG A 42 -2.48 -14.80 -1.03
C ARG A 42 -2.55 -16.02 -0.11
N TYR A 43 -1.43 -16.38 0.50
CA TYR A 43 -1.38 -17.41 1.55
C TYR A 43 -2.04 -16.95 2.84
N ALA A 44 -1.57 -15.80 3.37
CA ALA A 44 -1.73 -15.34 4.75
C ALA A 44 -3.16 -14.92 5.10
N ASP A 45 -4.12 -15.22 4.23
CA ASP A 45 -5.50 -15.25 4.62
C ASP A 45 -5.86 -16.67 5.01
N THR A 46 -6.01 -16.91 6.30
CA THR A 46 -6.49 -18.16 6.91
C THR A 46 -7.96 -18.50 6.55
N ARG A 47 -8.37 -18.05 5.37
CA ARG A 47 -9.73 -17.89 4.86
C ARG A 47 -9.81 -18.23 3.37
N LEU A 48 -8.79 -18.86 2.78
CA LEU A 48 -8.94 -19.50 1.47
C LEU A 48 -10.09 -20.49 1.58
N HIS A 49 -11.18 -20.26 0.84
CA HIS A 49 -12.34 -21.14 0.88
C HIS A 49 -11.87 -22.58 0.61
N PRO A 50 -12.25 -23.57 1.43
CA PRO A 50 -11.79 -24.95 1.26
C PRO A 50 -12.04 -25.48 -0.14
N ASP A 51 -13.08 -25.03 -0.83
CA ASP A 51 -13.41 -25.41 -2.22
C ASP A 51 -12.81 -24.49 -3.30
N ALA A 52 -12.05 -23.46 -2.94
CA ALA A 52 -11.45 -22.55 -3.92
C ALA A 52 -10.46 -23.29 -4.84
N ARG A 53 -10.66 -23.16 -6.15
CA ARG A 53 -9.75 -23.70 -7.16
C ARG A 53 -8.88 -22.60 -7.74
N TYR A 54 -7.63 -22.95 -7.99
CA TYR A 54 -6.62 -22.10 -8.59
C TYR A 54 -6.08 -22.79 -9.83
N ASP A 55 -5.91 -22.04 -10.91
CA ASP A 55 -5.30 -22.55 -12.13
C ASP A 55 -3.80 -22.78 -11.92
N TRP A 56 -3.18 -21.93 -11.10
CA TRP A 56 -1.77 -22.01 -10.73
C TRP A 56 -1.61 -21.90 -9.22
N ALA A 57 -0.72 -22.70 -8.64
CA ALA A 57 -0.30 -22.57 -7.25
C ALA A 57 1.22 -22.53 -7.16
N VAL A 58 1.74 -21.37 -6.79
CA VAL A 58 3.14 -21.16 -6.40
C VAL A 58 3.25 -21.51 -4.92
N VAL A 59 3.91 -22.61 -4.59
CA VAL A 59 4.04 -23.11 -3.22
C VAL A 59 5.46 -22.87 -2.71
N HIS A 60 5.58 -22.06 -1.67
CA HIS A 60 6.85 -21.76 -1.00
C HIS A 60 7.10 -22.78 0.12
N LYS A 61 8.17 -23.58 0.01
CA LYS A 61 8.44 -24.69 0.95
C LYS A 61 8.60 -24.27 2.41
N GLY A 62 9.01 -23.02 2.66
CA GLY A 62 9.15 -22.46 4.01
C GLY A 62 7.89 -21.80 4.58
N GLU A 63 6.81 -21.66 3.80
CA GLU A 63 5.60 -20.92 4.20
C GLU A 63 4.33 -21.79 4.15
N LEU A 64 4.48 -23.12 4.14
CA LEU A 64 3.36 -24.06 4.01
C LEU A 64 2.30 -23.88 5.11
N ALA A 65 2.71 -23.52 6.32
CA ALA A 65 1.81 -23.28 7.45
C ALA A 65 0.86 -22.08 7.24
N GLN A 66 1.15 -21.21 6.26
CA GLN A 66 0.27 -20.11 5.89
C GLN A 66 -0.86 -20.56 4.95
N ILE A 67 -0.79 -21.74 4.35
CA ILE A 67 -1.80 -22.26 3.42
C ILE A 67 -2.71 -23.24 4.17
N ALA A 68 -4.02 -23.09 4.04
CA ALA A 68 -4.99 -24.00 4.67
C ALA A 68 -4.72 -25.48 4.28
N PRO A 69 -4.67 -26.43 5.23
CA PRO A 69 -4.31 -27.82 4.95
C PRO A 69 -5.15 -28.48 3.84
N ALA A 70 -6.46 -28.22 3.81
CA ALA A 70 -7.36 -28.74 2.76
C ALA A 70 -7.02 -28.22 1.36
N VAL A 71 -6.60 -26.96 1.25
CA VAL A 71 -6.18 -26.35 -0.02
C VAL A 71 -4.84 -26.94 -0.45
N LEU A 72 -3.90 -27.10 0.49
CA LEU A 72 -2.58 -27.67 0.22
C LEU A 72 -2.68 -29.14 -0.25
N ALA A 73 -3.46 -29.95 0.44
CA ALA A 73 -3.72 -31.35 0.06
C ALA A 73 -4.36 -31.46 -1.33
N ARG A 74 -5.29 -30.56 -1.68
CA ARG A 74 -5.85 -30.51 -3.03
C ARG A 74 -4.79 -30.16 -4.06
N ILE A 75 -4.00 -29.11 -3.83
CA ILE A 75 -2.94 -28.69 -4.77
C ILE A 75 -1.99 -29.86 -5.05
N THR A 76 -1.56 -30.58 -4.01
CA THR A 76 -0.58 -31.67 -4.15
C THR A 76 -1.16 -32.96 -4.74
N HIS A 77 -2.47 -33.20 -4.61
CA HIS A 77 -3.12 -34.41 -5.14
C HIS A 77 -3.80 -34.21 -6.50
N GLU A 78 -4.37 -33.04 -6.76
CA GLU A 78 -5.20 -32.77 -7.95
C GLU A 78 -4.46 -31.98 -9.04
N SER A 79 -3.36 -31.29 -8.72
CA SER A 79 -2.62 -30.47 -9.67
C SER A 79 -1.27 -31.10 -10.07
N ILE A 80 -0.73 -30.71 -11.22
CA ILE A 80 0.52 -31.26 -11.75
C ILE A 80 1.67 -30.33 -11.37
N PRO A 81 2.77 -30.83 -10.77
CA PRO A 81 3.97 -30.04 -10.58
C PRO A 81 4.64 -29.80 -11.94
N LEU A 82 4.86 -28.54 -12.28
CA LEU A 82 5.39 -28.12 -13.59
C LEU A 82 6.76 -27.44 -13.49
N PHE A 83 7.10 -26.87 -12.35
CA PHE A 83 8.39 -26.21 -12.09
C PHE A 83 8.75 -26.32 -10.61
N ALA A 84 10.04 -26.39 -10.31
CA ALA A 84 10.51 -26.34 -8.94
C ALA A 84 11.95 -25.86 -8.87
N ASN A 85 12.27 -25.15 -7.79
CA ASN A 85 13.64 -24.77 -7.44
C ASN A 85 13.86 -24.95 -5.92
N ALA A 86 14.96 -24.42 -5.37
CA ALA A 86 15.27 -24.59 -3.95
C ALA A 86 14.20 -24.02 -3.00
N VAL A 87 13.43 -23.02 -3.44
CA VAL A 87 12.43 -22.33 -2.63
C VAL A 87 11.01 -22.78 -2.98
N PHE A 88 10.68 -22.84 -4.27
CA PHE A 88 9.32 -23.01 -4.76
C PHE A 88 9.07 -24.38 -5.40
N VAL A 89 7.79 -24.77 -5.42
CA VAL A 89 7.21 -25.74 -6.35
C VAL A 89 5.97 -25.10 -6.95
N VAL A 90 5.87 -25.10 -8.27
CA VAL A 90 4.73 -24.54 -9.01
C VAL A 90 3.89 -25.68 -9.55
N PHE A 91 2.61 -25.64 -9.18
CA PHE A 91 1.59 -26.53 -9.70
C PHE A 91 0.71 -25.79 -10.71
N GLY A 92 0.29 -26.47 -11.76
CA GLY A 92 -0.56 -25.87 -12.79
C GLY A 92 -1.30 -26.88 -13.66
N PRO A 93 -1.93 -26.42 -14.75
CA PRO A 93 -2.81 -27.25 -15.57
C PRO A 93 -2.03 -28.24 -16.43
N ALA A 94 -2.61 -29.42 -16.65
CA ALA A 94 -2.08 -30.42 -17.57
C ALA A 94 -1.93 -29.88 -19.00
N GLY A 95 -0.88 -30.32 -19.69
CA GLY A 95 -0.64 -29.96 -21.10
C GLY A 95 -0.13 -28.53 -21.33
N ARG A 96 0.09 -27.74 -20.27
CA ARG A 96 0.71 -26.40 -20.40
C ARG A 96 2.21 -26.46 -20.64
N THR A 97 2.88 -27.39 -19.98
CA THR A 97 4.30 -27.70 -20.15
C THR A 97 4.57 -29.12 -19.67
N ALA A 98 5.81 -29.60 -19.83
CA ALA A 98 6.20 -30.90 -19.34
C ALA A 98 6.08 -30.97 -17.81
N ALA A 99 5.50 -32.07 -17.32
CA ALA A 99 5.45 -32.31 -15.88
C ALA A 99 6.86 -32.49 -15.31
N LEU A 100 7.06 -32.03 -14.08
CA LEU A 100 8.31 -32.24 -13.36
C LEU A 100 8.50 -33.73 -13.08
N ASP A 101 9.75 -34.19 -13.13
CA ASP A 101 10.12 -35.54 -12.71
C ASP A 101 9.71 -35.77 -11.24
N ARG A 102 9.03 -36.88 -10.98
CA ARG A 102 8.57 -37.28 -9.64
C ARG A 102 9.74 -37.53 -8.68
N GLU A 103 10.91 -37.89 -9.20
CA GLU A 103 12.12 -38.11 -8.41
C GLU A 103 12.91 -36.82 -8.11
N SER A 104 12.40 -35.67 -8.58
CA SER A 104 13.01 -34.36 -8.33
C SER A 104 13.29 -34.15 -6.84
N VAL A 105 14.54 -33.76 -6.55
CA VAL A 105 14.97 -33.40 -5.19
C VAL A 105 14.08 -32.33 -4.56
N HIS A 106 13.52 -31.42 -5.36
CA HIS A 106 12.64 -30.36 -4.87
C HIS A 106 11.24 -30.85 -4.50
N LEU A 107 10.71 -31.86 -5.19
CA LEU A 107 9.44 -32.50 -4.81
C LEU A 107 9.60 -33.34 -3.56
N ARG A 108 10.72 -34.07 -3.43
CA ARG A 108 11.05 -34.81 -2.20
C ARG A 108 11.18 -33.86 -1.01
N ALA A 109 11.88 -32.74 -1.18
CA ALA A 109 11.98 -31.72 -0.14
C ALA A 109 10.62 -31.10 0.25
N LEU A 110 9.71 -30.91 -0.72
CA LEU A 110 8.34 -30.47 -0.41
C LEU A 110 7.58 -31.54 0.38
N ALA A 111 7.65 -32.81 -0.03
CA ALA A 111 6.98 -33.92 0.65
C ALA A 111 7.46 -34.08 2.10
N GLU A 112 8.75 -33.94 2.36
CA GLU A 112 9.32 -33.95 3.71
C GLU A 112 8.77 -32.81 4.58
N ARG A 113 8.62 -31.60 4.02
CA ARG A 113 8.04 -30.45 4.73
C ARG A 113 6.56 -30.62 5.02
N LEU A 114 5.79 -31.20 4.09
CA LEU A 114 4.38 -31.52 4.30
C LEU A 114 4.19 -32.53 5.43
N ALA A 115 4.97 -33.61 5.43
CA ALA A 115 4.93 -34.63 6.48
C ALA A 115 5.27 -34.05 7.87
N ALA A 116 6.19 -33.08 7.93
CA ALA A 116 6.51 -32.38 9.17
C ALA A 116 5.38 -31.45 9.66
N LEU A 117 4.59 -30.88 8.74
CA LEU A 117 3.45 -30.01 9.07
C LEU A 117 2.29 -30.82 9.65
N ASP A 118 1.99 -32.01 9.10
CA ASP A 118 0.94 -32.92 9.59
C ASP A 118 1.21 -33.42 11.02
N ALA A 119 2.47 -33.41 11.45
CA ALA A 119 2.87 -33.78 12.82
C ALA A 119 2.69 -32.63 13.84
N ALA A 120 2.39 -31.41 13.39
CA ALA A 120 2.14 -30.25 14.25
C ALA A 120 0.66 -30.20 14.70
N PRO A 121 0.36 -29.70 15.92
CA PRO A 121 -1.03 -29.55 16.36
C PRO A 121 -1.80 -28.63 15.41
N PRO A 122 -3.07 -28.94 15.08
CA PRO A 122 -3.85 -28.14 14.14
C PRO A 122 -3.99 -26.72 14.68
N ALA A 123 -3.63 -25.74 13.84
CA ALA A 123 -4.01 -24.35 14.09
C ALA A 123 -5.54 -24.24 14.02
N ALA A 124 -6.15 -23.46 14.91
CA ALA A 124 -7.59 -23.22 14.88
C ALA A 124 -7.98 -22.58 13.53
N ASP A 125 -8.96 -23.15 12.84
CA ASP A 125 -9.49 -22.64 11.57
C ASP A 125 -10.15 -21.27 11.78
N PRO A 126 -9.64 -20.19 11.18
CA PRO A 126 -10.27 -18.88 11.25
C PRO A 126 -11.50 -18.79 10.34
N LEU A 127 -12.43 -17.91 10.70
CA LEU A 127 -13.70 -17.71 9.98
C LEU A 127 -13.47 -17.17 8.55
N PRO A 128 -14.12 -17.70 7.49
CA PRO A 128 -13.87 -17.28 6.10
C PRO A 128 -14.30 -15.84 5.78
N SER A 129 -13.60 -15.17 4.86
CA SER A 129 -14.05 -13.96 4.17
C SER A 129 -13.61 -14.01 2.69
N GLU A 130 -14.36 -13.36 1.80
CA GLU A 130 -14.10 -13.37 0.35
C GLU A 130 -12.89 -12.50 -0.10
N SER A 131 -12.12 -11.93 0.84
CA SER A 131 -11.13 -10.87 0.58
C SER A 131 -9.67 -11.35 0.53
N GLY A 132 -9.41 -12.56 0.00
CA GLY A 132 -8.08 -13.19 -0.07
C GLY A 132 -7.25 -12.82 -1.32
N GLN A 133 -7.57 -11.72 -2.00
CA GLN A 133 -6.92 -11.33 -3.25
C GLN A 133 -6.05 -10.07 -3.05
N ILE A 134 -4.85 -10.10 -3.61
CA ILE A 134 -4.07 -8.88 -3.89
C ILE A 134 -4.30 -8.55 -5.35
N VAL A 135 -4.80 -7.35 -5.62
CA VAL A 135 -4.98 -6.82 -6.97
C VAL A 135 -4.28 -5.49 -7.05
N LYS A 136 -3.47 -5.27 -8.09
CA LYS A 136 -2.86 -3.97 -8.32
C LYS A 136 -3.95 -2.95 -8.62
N PHE A 137 -4.02 -1.90 -7.81
CA PHE A 137 -5.08 -0.89 -7.96
C PHE A 137 -5.01 -0.17 -9.31
N GLU A 138 -3.83 -0.08 -9.92
CA GLU A 138 -3.65 0.47 -11.26
C GLU A 138 -4.43 -0.27 -12.36
N THR A 139 -4.88 -1.50 -12.10
CA THR A 139 -5.64 -2.33 -13.06
C THR A 139 -7.16 -2.31 -12.85
N LEU A 140 -7.63 -1.67 -11.77
CA LEU A 140 -9.05 -1.66 -11.40
C LEU A 140 -9.80 -0.50 -12.05
N ASP A 141 -10.97 -0.74 -12.63
CA ASP A 141 -11.87 0.37 -12.94
C ASP A 141 -12.41 1.04 -11.65
N ASP A 142 -13.10 2.18 -11.79
CA ASP A 142 -13.53 2.98 -10.64
C ASP A 142 -14.47 2.23 -9.69
N VAL A 143 -15.34 1.36 -10.24
CA VAL A 143 -16.26 0.54 -9.44
C VAL A 143 -15.47 -0.51 -8.65
N GLN A 144 -14.57 -1.21 -9.35
CA GLN A 144 -13.71 -2.22 -8.73
C GLN A 144 -12.77 -1.63 -7.68
N PHE A 145 -12.24 -0.43 -7.91
CA PHE A 145 -11.39 0.29 -6.97
C PHE A 145 -12.16 0.63 -5.69
N ARG A 146 -13.36 1.19 -5.82
CA ARG A 146 -14.25 1.48 -4.68
C ARG A 146 -14.59 0.21 -3.89
N ASP A 147 -14.91 -0.88 -4.58
CA ASP A 147 -15.21 -2.17 -3.93
C ASP A 147 -13.98 -2.72 -3.19
N ALA A 148 -12.79 -2.62 -3.79
CA ALA A 148 -11.54 -3.02 -3.14
C ALA A 148 -11.25 -2.18 -1.89
N MET A 149 -11.45 -0.86 -1.96
CA MET A 149 -11.30 0.03 -0.80
C MET A 149 -12.34 -0.24 0.30
N ASN A 150 -13.60 -0.49 -0.08
CA ASN A 150 -14.65 -0.90 0.85
C ASN A 150 -14.28 -2.21 1.57
N ALA A 151 -13.79 -3.22 0.83
CA ALA A 151 -13.34 -4.48 1.41
C ALA A 151 -12.14 -4.29 2.35
N PHE A 152 -11.17 -3.46 1.96
CA PHE A 152 -10.02 -3.10 2.77
C PHE A 152 -10.42 -2.48 4.12
N TRP A 153 -11.29 -1.48 4.11
CA TRP A 153 -11.76 -0.83 5.33
C TRP A 153 -12.63 -1.74 6.21
N ARG A 154 -13.46 -2.61 5.62
CA ARG A 154 -14.21 -3.64 6.39
C ARG A 154 -13.29 -4.68 7.05
N ALA A 155 -12.12 -4.95 6.46
CA ALA A 155 -11.11 -5.83 7.04
C ALA A 155 -10.28 -5.18 8.18
N GLY A 156 -10.60 -3.93 8.54
CA GLY A 156 -9.94 -3.16 9.58
C GLY A 156 -9.05 -2.03 9.05
N GLY A 157 -8.98 -1.84 7.73
CA GLY A 157 -8.16 -0.80 7.10
C GLY A 157 -6.67 -0.98 7.37
N TYR A 158 -5.94 0.13 7.39
CA TYR A 158 -4.51 0.11 7.69
C TYR A 158 -4.27 -0.24 9.17
N ARG A 159 -3.32 -1.14 9.41
CA ARG A 159 -2.85 -1.53 10.74
C ARG A 159 -1.40 -1.10 10.89
N TYR A 160 -1.11 -0.41 11.99
CA TYR A 160 0.17 0.21 12.28
C TYR A 160 0.74 -0.42 13.54
N ASP A 161 1.16 -1.67 13.40
CA ASP A 161 1.49 -2.52 14.54
C ASP A 161 2.88 -2.19 15.10
N THR A 162 3.81 -1.80 14.22
CA THR A 162 5.21 -1.52 14.57
C THR A 162 5.39 -0.15 15.23
N ARG A 163 6.51 0.05 15.94
CA ARG A 163 6.85 1.38 16.45
C ARG A 163 7.14 2.37 15.32
N ARG A 164 7.78 1.91 14.25
CA ARG A 164 8.04 2.73 13.06
C ARG A 164 6.76 3.27 12.44
N ASP A 165 5.73 2.43 12.28
CA ASP A 165 4.47 2.89 11.68
C ASP A 165 3.84 3.98 12.54
N LYS A 166 3.83 3.81 13.86
CA LYS A 166 3.31 4.84 14.78
C LYS A 166 4.11 6.14 14.68
N ALA A 167 5.44 6.03 14.68
CA ALA A 167 6.35 7.15 14.50
C ALA A 167 6.12 7.92 13.18
N TYR A 168 5.80 7.22 12.09
CA TYR A 168 5.45 7.85 10.80
C TYR A 168 4.21 8.76 10.93
N TYR A 169 3.14 8.25 11.54
CA TYR A 169 1.90 9.04 11.72
C TYR A 169 2.04 10.15 12.75
N GLU A 170 2.78 9.92 13.83
CA GLU A 170 3.13 10.95 14.79
C GLU A 170 3.91 12.09 14.13
N GLU A 171 4.87 11.77 13.24
CA GLU A 171 5.61 12.77 12.49
C GLU A 171 4.72 13.56 11.52
N ILE A 172 3.78 12.90 10.83
CA ILE A 172 2.78 13.60 10.00
C ILE A 172 1.92 14.53 10.86
N ASP A 173 1.44 14.08 12.02
CA ASP A 173 0.60 14.88 12.91
C ASP A 173 1.36 16.10 13.47
N GLU A 174 2.62 15.93 13.82
CA GLU A 174 3.53 17.01 14.23
C GLU A 174 3.74 18.02 13.11
N LEU A 175 3.91 17.56 11.86
CA LEU A 175 4.05 18.42 10.70
C LEU A 175 2.76 19.19 10.42
N ILE A 176 1.60 18.55 10.49
CA ILE A 176 0.30 19.23 10.36
C ILE A 176 0.16 20.26 11.48
N ALA A 177 0.42 19.90 12.73
CA ALA A 177 0.34 20.83 13.86
C ALA A 177 1.31 22.03 13.71
N THR A 178 2.51 21.81 13.15
CA THR A 178 3.52 22.85 12.99
C THR A 178 3.26 23.74 11.77
N ARG A 179 2.79 23.17 10.66
CA ARG A 179 2.62 23.86 9.37
C ARG A 179 1.22 24.41 9.18
N VAL A 180 0.22 23.65 9.62
CA VAL A 180 -1.22 23.97 9.49
C VAL A 180 -1.76 24.53 10.82
N GLY A 181 -1.34 23.97 11.95
CA GLY A 181 -1.94 24.27 13.26
C GLY A 181 -3.13 23.36 13.57
N ASP A 182 -3.92 23.73 14.58
CA ASP A 182 -5.14 23.03 15.01
C ASP A 182 -6.39 23.41 14.19
N GLY A 183 -6.19 24.11 13.07
CA GLY A 183 -7.24 24.57 12.17
C GLY A 183 -8.02 25.78 12.66
N ALA A 184 -7.56 26.52 13.68
CA ALA A 184 -8.29 27.64 14.29
C ALA A 184 -9.04 28.54 13.28
N GLY A 185 -10.38 28.45 13.29
CA GLY A 185 -11.27 29.27 12.45
C GLY A 185 -11.36 28.86 10.97
N ASP A 186 -10.66 27.81 10.55
CA ASP A 186 -10.71 27.31 9.18
C ASP A 186 -11.91 26.38 8.95
N THR A 187 -12.47 26.45 7.74
CA THR A 187 -13.23 25.36 7.13
C THR A 187 -12.25 24.44 6.39
N VAL A 188 -12.07 23.22 6.91
CA VAL A 188 -11.08 22.25 6.42
C VAL A 188 -11.73 21.16 5.59
N LEU A 189 -11.13 20.80 4.45
CA LEU A 189 -11.43 19.58 3.69
C LEU A 189 -10.31 18.56 3.91
N ASP A 190 -10.67 17.33 4.29
CA ASP A 190 -9.77 16.17 4.36
C ASP A 190 -10.12 15.22 3.21
N VAL A 191 -9.31 15.21 2.15
CA VAL A 191 -9.51 14.40 0.94
C VAL A 191 -8.86 13.03 1.11
N ALA A 192 -9.61 11.97 0.83
CA ALA A 192 -9.29 10.58 1.18
C ALA A 192 -9.12 10.41 2.70
N CYS A 193 -10.11 10.90 3.47
CA CYS A 193 -10.04 10.99 4.93
C CYS A 193 -9.93 9.63 5.66
N GLY A 194 -10.17 8.52 4.97
CA GLY A 194 -10.19 7.19 5.55
C GLY A 194 -11.13 7.12 6.75
N SER A 195 -10.59 6.68 7.89
CA SER A 195 -11.32 6.60 9.16
C SER A 195 -11.55 7.94 9.87
N GLY A 196 -11.26 9.07 9.23
CA GLY A 196 -11.42 10.42 9.79
C GLY A 196 -10.36 10.80 10.83
N ARG A 197 -9.19 10.15 10.81
CA ARG A 197 -8.14 10.31 11.84
C ARG A 197 -7.72 11.77 12.02
N LEU A 198 -7.50 12.50 10.93
CA LEU A 198 -7.00 13.87 10.94
C LEU A 198 -8.00 14.88 11.51
N ALA A 199 -9.30 14.61 11.43
CA ALA A 199 -10.30 15.45 12.08
C ALA A 199 -10.06 15.57 13.60
N GLY A 200 -9.52 14.52 14.24
CA GLY A 200 -9.24 14.50 15.67
C GLY A 200 -8.15 15.49 16.13
N ILE A 201 -7.22 15.87 15.25
CA ILE A 201 -6.12 16.80 15.58
C ILE A 201 -6.46 18.26 15.23
N LEU A 202 -7.54 18.50 14.48
CA LEU A 202 -8.04 19.83 14.10
C LEU A 202 -9.05 20.35 15.13
N THR A 203 -8.60 20.50 16.38
CA THR A 203 -9.47 20.75 17.53
C THR A 203 -10.14 22.13 17.51
N ALA A 204 -9.53 23.12 16.84
CA ALA A 204 -10.02 24.50 16.76
C ALA A 204 -10.63 24.87 15.40
N ALA A 205 -10.72 23.93 14.46
CA ALA A 205 -11.41 24.13 13.18
C ALA A 205 -12.88 24.51 13.39
N GLU A 206 -13.35 25.50 12.62
CA GLU A 206 -14.77 25.86 12.58
C GLU A 206 -15.58 24.66 12.07
N ARG A 207 -15.07 24.02 11.02
CA ARG A 207 -15.68 22.84 10.40
C ARG A 207 -14.61 21.97 9.76
N VAL A 208 -14.80 20.64 9.85
CA VAL A 208 -14.02 19.67 9.07
C VAL A 208 -14.98 18.85 8.22
N VAL A 209 -14.71 18.80 6.92
CA VAL A 209 -15.40 17.93 5.96
C VAL A 209 -14.40 16.87 5.51
N GLY A 210 -14.67 15.60 5.79
CA GLY A 210 -13.87 14.49 5.27
C GLY A 210 -14.58 13.81 4.10
N VAL A 211 -13.84 13.50 3.05
CA VAL A 211 -14.35 12.74 1.91
C VAL A 211 -13.45 11.55 1.61
N ASP A 212 -14.05 10.42 1.26
CA ASP A 212 -13.33 9.21 0.84
C ASP A 212 -14.17 8.47 -0.20
N VAL A 213 -13.54 7.73 -1.13
CA VAL A 213 -14.30 6.92 -2.11
C VAL A 213 -15.01 5.73 -1.43
N SER A 214 -14.48 5.28 -0.29
CA SER A 214 -14.96 4.13 0.47
C SER A 214 -16.10 4.49 1.41
N ASP A 215 -17.28 3.92 1.15
CA ASP A 215 -18.42 3.98 2.06
C ASP A 215 -18.08 3.42 3.44
N ALA A 216 -17.34 2.30 3.47
CA ALA A 216 -16.93 1.67 4.72
C ALA A 216 -15.99 2.56 5.55
N ALA A 217 -15.11 3.32 4.91
CA ALA A 217 -14.24 4.28 5.59
C ALA A 217 -15.05 5.44 6.20
N VAL A 218 -15.98 5.98 5.40
CA VAL A 218 -16.88 7.07 5.82
C VAL A 218 -17.77 6.65 6.97
N GLU A 219 -18.30 5.42 6.97
CA GLU A 219 -19.06 4.87 8.11
C GLU A 219 -18.21 4.84 9.38
N ILE A 220 -16.97 4.36 9.31
CA ILE A 220 -16.04 4.34 10.44
C ILE A 220 -15.76 5.77 10.93
N ALA A 221 -15.53 6.72 10.02
CA ALA A 221 -15.26 8.11 10.36
C ALA A 221 -16.47 8.78 11.06
N ARG A 222 -17.68 8.55 10.55
CA ARG A 222 -18.93 9.02 11.17
C ARG A 222 -19.11 8.46 12.58
N GLU A 223 -18.87 7.16 12.77
CA GLU A 223 -19.00 6.54 14.09
C GLU A 223 -17.97 7.11 15.07
N ARG A 224 -16.70 7.27 14.63
CA ARG A 224 -15.61 7.83 15.45
C ARG A 224 -15.92 9.25 15.96
N HIS A 225 -16.61 10.05 15.15
CA HIS A 225 -16.86 11.46 15.42
C HIS A 225 -18.35 11.79 15.61
N ARG A 226 -19.19 10.81 15.92
CA ARG A 226 -20.65 10.98 16.05
C ARG A 226 -21.09 12.09 17.00
N ASP A 227 -20.29 12.35 18.03
CA ASP A 227 -20.54 13.36 19.08
C ASP A 227 -19.94 14.75 18.73
N GLN A 228 -19.39 14.91 17.52
CA GLN A 228 -18.71 16.13 17.07
C GLN A 228 -19.39 16.69 15.81
N PRO A 229 -20.50 17.47 15.93
CA PRO A 229 -21.31 17.88 14.79
C PRO A 229 -20.60 18.81 13.79
N ARG A 230 -19.48 19.40 14.18
CA ARG A 230 -18.61 20.19 13.29
C ARG A 230 -17.82 19.35 12.30
N PHE A 231 -17.80 18.03 12.49
CA PHE A 231 -17.14 17.06 11.61
C PHE A 231 -18.19 16.33 10.78
N THR A 232 -18.06 16.42 9.46
CA THR A 232 -18.98 15.78 8.51
C THR A 232 -18.21 14.92 7.53
N PHE A 233 -18.70 13.73 7.23
CA PHE A 233 -18.03 12.78 6.34
C PHE A 233 -18.96 12.30 5.24
N ALA A 234 -18.46 12.18 4.01
CA ALA A 234 -19.24 11.75 2.85
C ALA A 234 -18.42 10.87 1.89
N ALA A 235 -19.08 9.88 1.28
CA ALA A 235 -18.48 9.11 0.20
C ALA A 235 -18.43 9.98 -1.05
N MET A 236 -17.23 10.23 -1.59
CA MET A 236 -17.03 11.13 -2.74
C MET A 236 -15.73 10.78 -3.46
N ASP A 237 -15.73 10.92 -4.79
CA ASP A 237 -14.54 10.75 -5.62
C ASP A 237 -13.72 12.04 -5.63
N ALA A 238 -12.41 11.93 -5.35
CA ALA A 238 -11.49 13.06 -5.36
C ALA A 238 -11.31 13.67 -6.77
N HIS A 239 -11.62 12.94 -7.84
CA HIS A 239 -11.65 13.46 -9.22
C HIS A 239 -12.85 14.38 -9.47
N ARG A 240 -13.84 14.39 -8.58
CA ARG A 240 -15.02 15.24 -8.73
C ARG A 240 -15.59 15.59 -7.36
N LEU A 241 -15.10 16.69 -6.82
CA LEU A 241 -15.52 17.19 -5.52
C LEU A 241 -16.81 18.00 -5.68
N ASP A 242 -17.94 17.51 -5.19
CA ASP A 242 -19.25 18.18 -5.28
C ASP A 242 -19.36 19.35 -4.26
N PHE A 243 -18.37 20.26 -4.27
CA PHE A 243 -18.31 21.49 -3.49
C PHE A 243 -18.15 22.72 -4.41
N PRO A 244 -18.61 23.91 -3.99
CA PRO A 244 -18.36 25.16 -4.70
C PRO A 244 -16.87 25.50 -4.78
N ASP A 245 -16.52 26.33 -5.75
CA ASP A 245 -15.18 26.90 -5.87
C ASP A 245 -14.84 27.73 -4.62
N GLY A 246 -13.62 27.60 -4.13
CA GLY A 246 -13.14 28.35 -2.97
C GLY A 246 -13.90 28.13 -1.67
N ALA A 247 -14.50 26.95 -1.48
CA ALA A 247 -15.26 26.61 -0.28
C ALA A 247 -14.40 26.34 0.97
N PHE A 248 -13.11 26.06 0.82
CA PHE A 248 -12.24 25.63 1.92
C PHE A 248 -11.03 26.55 2.12
N ASP A 249 -10.73 26.85 3.39
CA ASP A 249 -9.53 27.57 3.82
C ASP A 249 -8.29 26.69 3.73
N THR A 250 -8.45 25.43 4.14
CA THR A 250 -7.40 24.42 4.25
C THR A 250 -7.87 23.11 3.64
N VAL A 251 -7.02 22.49 2.83
CA VAL A 251 -7.22 21.13 2.33
C VAL A 251 -6.07 20.25 2.80
N LEU A 252 -6.41 19.07 3.32
CA LEU A 252 -5.47 18.00 3.64
C LEU A 252 -5.63 16.90 2.58
N PHE A 253 -4.51 16.40 2.06
CA PHE A 253 -4.47 15.28 1.11
C PHE A 253 -3.29 14.37 1.47
N VAL A 254 -3.49 13.56 2.51
CA VAL A 254 -2.43 12.85 3.24
C VAL A 254 -2.51 11.34 2.93
N ASP A 255 -1.39 10.75 2.54
CA ASP A 255 -1.19 9.35 2.16
C ASP A 255 -2.22 8.90 1.12
N ALA A 256 -2.39 9.72 0.08
CA ALA A 256 -3.51 9.60 -0.86
C ALA A 256 -3.15 9.86 -2.32
N ILE A 257 -2.18 10.75 -2.60
CA ILE A 257 -1.82 11.11 -3.98
C ILE A 257 -1.32 9.91 -4.79
N GLU A 258 -0.70 8.94 -4.13
CA GLU A 258 -0.20 7.71 -4.72
C GLU A 258 -1.32 6.73 -5.11
N HIS A 259 -2.51 6.89 -4.54
CA HIS A 259 -3.65 5.98 -4.72
C HIS A 259 -4.64 6.45 -5.78
N VAL A 260 -4.53 7.70 -6.24
CA VAL A 260 -5.45 8.25 -7.24
C VAL A 260 -4.93 8.03 -8.66
N ARG A 261 -5.86 7.81 -9.58
CA ARG A 261 -5.59 8.00 -11.01
C ARG A 261 -5.48 9.51 -11.26
N ASP A 262 -4.83 9.89 -12.36
CA ASP A 262 -4.72 11.28 -12.80
C ASP A 262 -4.54 12.32 -11.66
N ALA A 263 -3.44 12.19 -10.91
CA ALA A 263 -3.16 13.07 -9.78
C ALA A 263 -3.19 14.56 -10.15
N ALA A 264 -2.92 14.90 -11.41
CA ALA A 264 -3.03 16.27 -11.92
C ALA A 264 -4.49 16.76 -11.89
N HIS A 265 -5.44 15.93 -12.34
CA HIS A 265 -6.87 16.25 -12.28
C HIS A 265 -7.37 16.38 -10.84
N VAL A 266 -6.99 15.45 -9.95
CA VAL A 266 -7.36 15.51 -8.53
C VAL A 266 -6.82 16.77 -7.86
N LEU A 267 -5.55 17.12 -8.11
CA LEU A 267 -4.97 18.36 -7.58
C LEU A 267 -5.63 19.62 -8.17
N ALA A 268 -6.08 19.58 -9.42
CA ALA A 268 -6.86 20.67 -10.02
C ALA A 268 -8.23 20.85 -9.34
N GLU A 269 -8.94 19.76 -9.05
CA GLU A 269 -10.20 19.80 -8.28
C GLU A 269 -9.98 20.30 -6.84
N ILE A 270 -8.94 19.82 -6.16
CA ILE A 270 -8.51 20.34 -4.85
C ILE A 270 -8.24 21.85 -4.95
N GLY A 271 -7.52 22.27 -5.98
CA GLY A 271 -7.21 23.66 -6.26
C GLY A 271 -8.43 24.51 -6.60
N ARG A 272 -9.51 23.93 -7.14
CA ARG A 272 -10.77 24.61 -7.40
C ARG A 272 -11.53 24.88 -6.11
N VAL A 273 -11.62 23.88 -5.23
CA VAL A 273 -12.39 24.01 -3.97
C VAL A 273 -11.62 24.76 -2.87
N THR A 274 -10.30 24.91 -3.01
CA THR A 274 -9.49 25.75 -2.10
C THR A 274 -9.64 27.22 -2.48
N ARG A 275 -9.93 28.08 -1.51
CA ARG A 275 -10.06 29.52 -1.77
C ARG A 275 -8.72 30.16 -2.16
N PRO A 276 -8.72 31.29 -2.88
CA PRO A 276 -7.52 32.11 -3.02
C PRO A 276 -6.85 32.40 -1.67
N GLY A 277 -5.53 32.22 -1.62
CA GLY A 277 -4.73 32.36 -0.40
C GLY A 277 -4.93 31.27 0.65
N GLY A 278 -5.84 30.30 0.41
CA GLY A 278 -5.98 29.07 1.19
C GLY A 278 -4.79 28.14 1.00
N ARG A 279 -4.76 27.02 1.71
CA ARG A 279 -3.59 26.14 1.77
C ARG A 279 -3.93 24.67 1.52
N LEU A 280 -2.98 23.96 0.94
CA LEU A 280 -2.98 22.51 0.77
C LEU A 280 -1.79 21.93 1.53
N PHE A 281 -2.07 20.98 2.42
CA PHE A 281 -1.05 20.10 3.00
C PHE A 281 -1.20 18.71 2.39
N LEU A 282 -0.11 18.15 1.86
CA LEU A 282 -0.11 16.80 1.30
C LEU A 282 1.14 16.02 1.69
N THR A 283 1.03 14.70 1.75
CA THR A 283 2.19 13.78 1.85
C THR A 283 2.34 13.00 0.55
N VAL A 284 3.55 12.51 0.29
CA VAL A 284 3.92 11.86 -0.97
C VAL A 284 4.90 10.71 -0.72
N ALA A 285 4.59 9.54 -1.28
CA ALA A 285 5.54 8.44 -1.44
C ALA A 285 6.67 8.84 -2.42
N ASN A 286 7.91 8.92 -1.94
CA ASN A 286 9.00 9.62 -2.62
C ASN A 286 9.82 8.71 -3.56
N THR A 287 9.68 8.89 -4.87
CA THR A 287 10.54 8.19 -5.86
C THR A 287 11.98 8.71 -5.92
N GLY A 288 12.24 9.87 -5.31
CA GLY A 288 13.56 10.45 -5.07
C GLY A 288 14.27 9.94 -3.82
N SER A 289 13.58 9.17 -2.97
CA SER A 289 14.11 8.65 -1.71
C SER A 289 15.45 7.93 -1.87
N LEU A 290 16.27 7.96 -0.82
CA LEU A 290 17.64 7.42 -0.87
C LEU A 290 17.65 5.92 -1.22
N ASN A 291 16.67 5.14 -0.76
CA ASN A 291 16.53 3.74 -1.17
C ASN A 291 16.25 3.59 -2.67
N GLN A 292 15.32 4.37 -3.24
CA GLN A 292 15.03 4.32 -4.68
C GLN A 292 16.25 4.74 -5.52
N VAL A 293 17.00 5.75 -5.06
CA VAL A 293 18.26 6.17 -5.69
C VAL A 293 19.29 5.03 -5.67
N MET A 294 19.48 4.37 -4.52
CA MET A 294 20.44 3.27 -4.41
C MET A 294 20.01 2.04 -5.22
N ALA A 295 18.72 1.68 -5.18
CA ALA A 295 18.17 0.58 -5.97
C ALA A 295 18.46 0.79 -7.47
N ARG A 296 18.14 1.97 -8.00
CA ARG A 296 18.46 2.32 -9.40
C ARG A 296 19.95 2.24 -9.71
N LYS A 297 20.82 2.75 -8.81
CA LYS A 297 22.28 2.73 -9.01
C LYS A 297 22.88 1.32 -8.96
N LEU A 298 22.24 0.41 -8.25
CA LEU A 298 22.57 -1.02 -8.25
C LEU A 298 22.05 -1.75 -9.49
N GLY A 299 21.30 -1.06 -10.38
CA GLY A 299 20.73 -1.63 -11.59
C GLY A 299 19.37 -2.30 -11.38
N TYR A 300 18.71 -2.02 -10.25
CA TYR A 300 17.39 -2.57 -9.94
C TYR A 300 16.28 -1.75 -10.60
N PRO A 301 15.17 -2.39 -11.04
CA PRO A 301 14.03 -1.67 -11.59
C PRO A 301 13.39 -0.78 -10.51
N GLU A 302 12.76 0.31 -10.95
CA GLU A 302 11.89 1.07 -10.07
C GLU A 302 10.68 0.22 -9.65
N PHE A 303 10.31 0.34 -8.39
CA PHE A 303 9.17 -0.37 -7.82
C PHE A 303 8.37 0.57 -6.94
N LYS A 304 7.06 0.35 -6.91
CA LYS A 304 6.17 1.06 -6.00
C LYS A 304 6.22 0.44 -4.61
N THR A 305 5.88 1.24 -3.62
CA THR A 305 5.93 0.87 -2.22
C THR A 305 5.02 -0.32 -1.91
N ASN A 306 3.83 -0.38 -2.52
CA ASN A 306 2.91 -1.50 -2.40
C ASN A 306 1.97 -1.59 -3.63
N TYR A 307 1.13 -2.64 -3.67
CA TYR A 307 0.20 -2.92 -4.77
C TYR A 307 -0.98 -1.94 -4.88
N GLN A 308 -1.23 -1.13 -3.84
CA GLN A 308 -2.30 -0.13 -3.83
C GLN A 308 -1.86 1.19 -4.48
N HIS A 309 -0.56 1.39 -4.68
CA HIS A 309 -0.03 2.61 -5.30
C HIS A 309 -0.23 2.54 -6.83
N ILE A 310 -0.89 3.55 -7.38
CA ILE A 310 -1.10 3.77 -8.80
C ILE A 310 0.06 4.57 -9.40
N ALA A 311 0.54 5.59 -8.70
CA ALA A 311 1.70 6.38 -9.09
C ALA A 311 2.46 6.85 -7.85
N GLU A 312 3.74 7.19 -7.99
CA GLU A 312 4.54 7.79 -6.92
C GLU A 312 5.34 8.95 -7.53
N PHE A 313 5.72 9.93 -6.72
CA PHE A 313 6.26 11.19 -7.23
C PHE A 313 7.53 11.60 -6.49
N SER A 314 8.45 12.22 -7.22
CA SER A 314 9.58 12.93 -6.65
C SER A 314 9.20 14.37 -6.31
N LEU A 315 9.96 15.01 -5.43
CA LEU A 315 9.75 16.41 -5.07
C LEU A 315 9.61 17.37 -6.27
N PRO A 316 10.44 17.29 -7.34
CA PRO A 316 10.25 18.13 -8.52
C PRO A 316 8.95 17.87 -9.28
N GLN A 317 8.53 16.60 -9.39
CA GLN A 317 7.28 16.23 -10.06
C GLN A 317 6.07 16.75 -9.26
N THR A 318 6.07 16.56 -7.94
CA THR A 318 5.01 17.10 -7.07
C THR A 318 4.96 18.62 -7.14
N THR A 319 6.11 19.30 -7.14
CA THR A 319 6.18 20.76 -7.28
C THR A 319 5.55 21.25 -8.59
N ALA A 320 5.81 20.55 -9.70
CA ALA A 320 5.23 20.86 -11.00
C ALA A 320 3.71 20.62 -11.02
N LEU A 321 3.23 19.52 -10.42
CA LEU A 321 1.80 19.22 -10.29
C LEU A 321 1.06 20.27 -9.46
N LEU A 322 1.64 20.67 -8.31
CA LEU A 322 1.09 21.75 -7.48
C LEU A 322 1.02 23.07 -8.24
N SER A 323 2.09 23.43 -8.95
CA SER A 323 2.15 24.65 -9.77
C SER A 323 1.06 24.65 -10.84
N ALA A 324 0.88 23.52 -11.55
CA ALA A 324 -0.16 23.36 -12.56
C ALA A 324 -1.59 23.46 -11.98
N ALA A 325 -1.77 23.03 -10.72
CA ALA A 325 -3.02 23.18 -9.97
C ALA A 325 -3.22 24.58 -9.34
N GLY A 326 -2.30 25.52 -9.59
CA GLY A 326 -2.37 26.89 -9.07
C GLY A 326 -1.98 27.01 -7.59
N PHE A 327 -1.06 26.16 -7.13
CA PHE A 327 -0.45 26.23 -5.81
C PHE A 327 1.03 26.61 -5.89
N GLU A 328 1.47 27.45 -4.97
CA GLU A 328 2.88 27.78 -4.74
C GLU A 328 3.36 27.08 -3.46
N PRO A 329 4.36 26.17 -3.54
CA PRO A 329 4.93 25.53 -2.35
C PRO A 329 5.58 26.53 -1.39
N GLU A 330 5.24 26.44 -0.11
CA GLU A 330 5.83 27.25 0.97
C GLU A 330 6.87 26.47 1.78
N HIS A 331 6.57 25.20 2.05
CA HIS A 331 7.43 24.30 2.82
C HIS A 331 7.43 22.90 2.23
N ALA A 332 8.55 22.20 2.39
CA ALA A 332 8.69 20.78 2.10
C ALA A 332 9.54 20.13 3.19
N ASP A 333 9.02 19.07 3.80
CA ASP A 333 9.61 18.39 4.96
C ASP A 333 9.81 16.91 4.65
N GLY A 334 10.99 16.37 4.96
CA GLY A 334 11.27 14.94 4.84
C GLY A 334 10.69 14.15 6.01
N ILE A 335 10.08 13.00 5.74
CA ILE A 335 9.48 12.09 6.73
C ILE A 335 10.21 10.75 6.67
N LEU A 336 10.83 10.38 7.81
CA LEU A 336 11.69 9.19 7.97
C LEU A 336 12.81 9.03 6.93
N LEU A 337 13.79 8.18 7.23
CA LEU A 337 14.81 7.78 6.26
C LEU A 337 14.99 6.26 6.30
N PHE A 338 14.80 5.60 5.16
CA PHE A 338 15.05 4.16 5.03
C PHE A 338 15.95 3.89 3.84
N PRO A 339 17.28 4.06 3.97
CA PRO A 339 18.16 3.91 2.81
C PRO A 339 18.19 2.45 2.31
N TYR A 340 18.01 1.47 3.18
CA TYR A 340 18.07 0.05 2.83
C TYR A 340 16.73 -0.55 2.44
N TRP A 341 15.62 0.18 2.60
CA TRP A 341 14.30 -0.43 2.42
C TRP A 341 14.05 -0.81 0.97
N GLY A 342 13.59 -2.05 0.77
CA GLY A 342 13.44 -2.65 -0.56
C GLY A 342 14.75 -3.14 -1.19
N LEU A 343 15.93 -2.93 -0.57
CA LEU A 343 17.18 -3.52 -1.04
C LEU A 343 17.24 -5.01 -0.65
N PRO A 344 17.41 -5.93 -1.62
CA PRO A 344 17.48 -7.37 -1.36
C PRO A 344 18.58 -7.74 -0.38
N GLY A 345 18.31 -8.67 0.55
CA GLY A 345 19.34 -9.19 1.46
C GLY A 345 19.73 -8.23 2.58
N ILE A 346 19.05 -7.08 2.74
CA ILE A 346 19.35 -6.12 3.82
C ILE A 346 18.15 -5.94 4.72
N ASP A 347 17.02 -5.51 4.16
CA ASP A 347 15.85 -5.14 4.96
C ASP A 347 15.38 -6.30 5.86
N GLU A 348 15.37 -7.56 5.37
CA GLU A 348 15.04 -8.72 6.22
C GLU A 348 15.92 -8.92 7.46
N HIS A 349 17.18 -8.46 7.45
CA HIS A 349 18.11 -8.64 8.55
C HIS A 349 18.04 -7.51 9.58
N VAL A 350 17.63 -6.31 9.15
CA VAL A 350 17.60 -5.14 10.02
C VAL A 350 16.18 -4.75 10.43
N ARG A 351 15.14 -5.28 9.76
CA ARG A 351 13.74 -4.86 9.94
C ARG A 351 13.31 -4.86 11.40
N THR A 352 13.62 -5.91 12.15
CA THR A 352 13.24 -5.97 13.59
C THR A 352 13.81 -4.79 14.37
N ILE A 353 15.05 -4.38 14.11
CA ILE A 353 15.66 -3.24 14.78
C ILE A 353 15.02 -1.94 14.27
N THR A 354 14.82 -1.82 12.97
CA THR A 354 14.38 -0.57 12.34
C THR A 354 12.89 -0.30 12.51
N ASP A 355 12.11 -1.34 12.79
CA ASP A 355 10.67 -1.27 13.04
C ASP A 355 10.32 -1.19 14.54
N GLU A 356 11.15 -1.77 15.42
CA GLU A 356 10.80 -1.97 16.84
C GLU A 356 11.77 -1.39 17.86
N ASP A 357 13.02 -1.05 17.49
CA ASP A 357 13.94 -0.40 18.43
C ASP A 357 13.62 1.10 18.54
N PRO A 358 13.25 1.61 19.72
CA PRO A 358 12.80 3.00 19.87
C PRO A 358 13.89 4.03 19.57
N GLU A 359 15.16 3.75 19.88
CA GLU A 359 16.25 4.68 19.62
C GLU A 359 16.55 4.73 18.13
N VAL A 360 16.53 3.57 17.46
CA VAL A 360 16.74 3.50 16.01
C VAL A 360 15.60 4.19 15.26
N VAL A 361 14.34 3.95 15.63
CA VAL A 361 13.19 4.61 15.00
C VAL A 361 13.29 6.13 15.10
N GLU A 362 13.65 6.67 16.27
CA GLU A 362 13.85 8.12 16.42
C GLU A 362 15.04 8.63 15.59
N ILE A 363 16.14 7.87 15.53
CA ILE A 363 17.27 8.21 14.65
C ILE A 363 16.80 8.30 13.19
N LEU A 364 15.96 7.38 12.70
CA LEU A 364 15.45 7.42 11.33
C LEU A 364 14.54 8.63 11.08
N ARG A 365 13.75 9.08 12.06
CA ARG A 365 12.99 10.35 11.99
C ARG A 365 13.93 11.55 11.87
N VAL A 366 14.91 11.66 12.77
CA VAL A 366 15.91 12.75 12.77
C VAL A 366 16.68 12.78 11.44
N LEU A 367 17.07 11.61 10.93
CA LEU A 367 17.76 11.51 9.65
C LEU A 367 16.85 11.88 8.47
N GLY A 368 15.57 11.51 8.48
CA GLY A 368 14.59 11.91 7.47
C GLY A 368 14.48 13.43 7.36
N ARG A 369 14.28 14.10 8.50
CA ARG A 369 14.23 15.58 8.57
C ARG A 369 15.50 16.24 8.05
N ARG A 370 16.68 15.65 8.30
CA ARG A 370 17.98 16.18 7.86
C ARG A 370 18.30 15.88 6.39
N ALA A 371 17.90 14.70 5.91
CA ALA A 371 18.06 14.30 4.52
C ALA A 371 17.22 15.18 3.59
N GLY A 372 16.11 15.69 4.11
CA GLY A 372 15.23 16.60 3.40
C GLY A 372 14.23 15.87 2.50
N PRO A 373 13.24 16.61 1.97
CA PRO A 373 12.19 16.06 1.12
C PRO A 373 12.72 15.42 -0.17
N GLU A 374 13.96 15.72 -0.58
CA GLU A 374 14.61 15.12 -1.74
C GLU A 374 14.91 13.63 -1.52
N TYR A 375 15.35 13.25 -0.32
CA TYR A 375 15.92 11.92 -0.07
C TYR A 375 15.27 11.13 1.08
N ALA A 376 14.43 11.77 1.88
CA ALA A 376 13.61 11.10 2.88
C ALA A 376 12.68 10.04 2.26
N TYR A 377 12.18 9.13 3.08
CA TYR A 377 11.36 8.01 2.63
C TYR A 377 10.02 8.47 2.03
N ALA A 378 9.36 9.39 2.72
CA ALA A 378 8.26 10.17 2.21
C ALA A 378 8.56 11.65 2.45
N PHE A 379 7.74 12.54 1.90
CA PHE A 379 7.81 13.96 2.25
C PHE A 379 6.42 14.56 2.36
N ALA A 380 6.31 15.62 3.15
CA ALA A 380 5.14 16.48 3.19
C ALA A 380 5.43 17.81 2.49
N MET A 381 4.40 18.43 1.92
CA MET A 381 4.46 19.79 1.43
C MET A 381 3.29 20.60 1.97
N LEU A 382 3.56 21.85 2.33
CA LEU A 382 2.54 22.89 2.48
C LEU A 382 2.64 23.82 1.27
N ALA A 383 1.52 24.05 0.60
CA ALA A 383 1.44 24.93 -0.55
C ALA A 383 0.26 25.90 -0.42
N ARG A 384 0.43 27.14 -0.89
CA ARG A 384 -0.60 28.17 -0.87
C ARG A 384 -1.26 28.29 -2.23
N LYS A 385 -2.59 28.39 -2.26
CA LYS A 385 -3.33 28.68 -3.47
C LYS A 385 -3.03 30.11 -3.93
N VAL A 386 -2.45 30.26 -5.10
CA VAL A 386 -2.22 31.56 -5.73
C VAL A 386 -3.41 31.94 -6.60
N ASP A 387 -3.69 33.24 -6.69
CA ASP A 387 -4.65 33.76 -7.66
C ASP A 387 -4.17 33.34 -9.06
N SER A 388 -5.05 32.72 -9.85
CA SER A 388 -4.77 32.55 -11.28
C SER A 388 -4.59 33.95 -11.86
N PRO A 389 -3.52 34.22 -12.66
CA PRO A 389 -3.40 35.50 -13.34
C PRO A 389 -4.67 35.69 -14.18
N ARG A 390 -5.42 36.75 -13.86
CA ARG A 390 -6.67 37.12 -14.55
C ARG A 390 -6.43 37.42 -16.02
#